data_AF-A0A2N0LFR7-F1
#
_entry.id   AF-A0A2N0LFR7-F1
#
_cell.length_a   1.000
_cell.length_b   1.000
_cell.length_c   1.000
_cell.angle_alpha   90.00
_cell.angle_beta   90.00
_cell.angle_gamma   90.00
#
_symmetry.space_group_name_H-M   'P 1'
#
loop_
_entity.id
_entity.type
_entity.pdbx_description
1 polymer ?
#
loop_
_entity_poly.entity_id
_entity_poly.type
_entity_poly.pdbx_seq_one_letter_code
_entity_poly.pdbx_strand_id
1 'polypeptide(L)'
;MFNQGHVPGSFAVPFGGTFSSWLGWLLPWGQPLILLPPDAAHQDAMVRQLIRIGFDRINGFMAGGFEAWQSAGLPTESAKRIDIDRLKEASDQEYPPMILDVRQRSEFHARHIKGALNIELGELQEQLGRNSPGDTFGNSLRSRDAGLNGWQYPSA
;
A
#
# COMPACT_ATOMS: atom_id res chain seq x y z
N MET A 1 8.49 10.63 6.62
CA MET A 1 9.81 9.97 6.70
C MET A 1 9.93 8.83 5.69
N PHE A 2 9.05 7.80 5.69
CA PHE A 2 9.14 6.67 4.75
C PHE A 2 9.07 7.04 3.25
N ASN A 3 8.14 7.92 2.84
CA ASN A 3 8.03 8.31 1.42
C ASN A 3 9.27 9.04 0.88
N GLN A 4 10.09 9.65 1.75
CA GLN A 4 11.30 10.37 1.33
C GLN A 4 12.50 9.42 1.19
N GLY A 5 12.47 8.27 1.87
CA GLY A 5 13.50 7.25 1.83
C GLY A 5 13.09 6.05 2.68
N HIS A 6 13.30 4.86 2.14
CA HIS A 6 13.11 3.59 2.85
C HIS A 6 13.98 2.47 2.26
N VAL A 7 14.08 1.37 2.99
CA VAL A 7 14.75 0.14 2.54
C VAL A 7 13.94 -0.45 1.37
N PRO A 8 14.56 -0.84 0.25
CA PRO A 8 13.85 -1.41 -0.89
C PRO A 8 12.99 -2.62 -0.48
N GLY A 9 11.75 -2.66 -0.96
CA GLY A 9 10.80 -3.74 -0.65
C GLY A 9 10.30 -3.78 0.81
N SER A 10 10.57 -2.75 1.62
CA SER A 10 10.02 -2.64 2.97
C SER A 10 8.57 -2.11 2.95
N PHE A 11 7.83 -2.41 4.02
CA PHE A 11 6.46 -1.94 4.21
C PHE A 11 6.37 -0.95 5.36
N ALA A 12 5.70 0.17 5.13
CA ALA A 12 5.32 1.10 6.19
C ALA A 12 3.96 0.71 6.76
N VAL A 13 3.94 0.08 7.94
CA VAL A 13 2.71 -0.28 8.63
C VAL A 13 2.56 0.55 9.90
N PRO A 14 1.46 1.31 10.06
CA PRO A 14 1.19 2.04 11.29
C PRO A 14 1.12 1.09 12.49
N PHE A 15 1.92 1.36 13.53
CA PHE A 15 1.85 0.63 14.78
C PHE A 15 0.64 1.08 15.61
N GLY A 16 -0.11 0.14 16.19
CA GLY A 16 -1.34 0.44 16.94
C GLY A 16 -2.36 -0.69 16.86
N GLY A 17 -3.65 -0.38 17.11
CA GLY A 17 -4.71 -1.38 17.20
C GLY A 17 -4.97 -2.19 15.92
N THR A 18 -4.59 -1.67 14.75
CA THR A 18 -4.79 -2.33 13.45
C THR A 18 -3.52 -2.94 12.88
N PHE A 19 -2.38 -2.84 13.58
CA PHE A 19 -1.06 -3.28 13.09
C PHE A 19 -1.05 -4.75 12.66
N SER A 20 -1.56 -5.64 13.51
CA SER A 20 -1.68 -7.07 13.22
C SER A 20 -2.58 -7.34 12.00
N SER A 21 -3.71 -6.66 11.88
CA SER A 21 -4.64 -6.83 10.74
C SER A 21 -3.97 -6.45 9.42
N TRP A 22 -3.26 -5.32 9.39
CA TRP A 22 -2.52 -4.90 8.20
C TRP A 22 -1.48 -5.92 7.76
N LEU A 23 -0.68 -6.43 8.70
CA LEU A 23 0.36 -7.39 8.37
C LEU A 23 -0.21 -8.74 7.91
N GLY A 24 -1.33 -9.18 8.49
CA GLY A 24 -2.03 -10.38 8.04
C GLY A 24 -2.56 -10.27 6.61
N TRP A 25 -2.83 -9.07 6.11
CA TRP A 25 -3.23 -8.84 4.71
C TRP A 25 -2.04 -8.70 3.77
N LEU A 26 -0.97 -8.05 4.21
CA LEU A 26 0.16 -7.67 3.36
C LEU A 26 1.20 -8.78 3.20
N LEU A 27 1.38 -9.63 4.21
CA LEU A 27 2.51 -10.55 4.26
C LEU A 27 2.08 -12.01 4.08
N PRO A 28 2.79 -12.77 3.23
CA PRO A 28 2.69 -14.22 3.18
C PRO A 28 2.93 -14.86 4.55
N TRP A 29 2.14 -15.89 4.85
CA TRP A 29 2.29 -16.69 6.07
C TRP A 29 3.68 -17.31 6.18
N GLY A 30 4.26 -17.23 7.38
CA GLY A 30 5.56 -17.83 7.68
C GLY A 30 6.76 -17.09 7.06
N GLN A 31 6.59 -15.92 6.46
CA GLN A 31 7.70 -15.13 5.97
C GLN A 31 8.54 -14.57 7.15
N PRO A 32 9.88 -14.74 7.16
CA PRO A 32 10.74 -14.15 8.17
C PRO A 32 10.67 -12.62 8.17
N LEU A 33 10.58 -12.02 9.35
CA LEU A 33 10.46 -10.57 9.51
C LEU A 33 11.70 -9.97 10.15
N ILE A 34 12.16 -8.83 9.61
CA ILE A 34 13.00 -7.88 10.32
C ILE A 34 12.16 -6.62 10.55
N LEU A 35 12.13 -6.17 11.80
CA LEU A 35 11.31 -5.02 12.21
C LEU A 35 12.15 -3.75 12.32
N LEU A 36 11.60 -2.64 11.84
CA LEU A 36 12.12 -1.28 12.05
C LEU A 36 11.12 -0.52 12.94
N PRO A 37 11.25 -0.62 14.27
CA PRO A 37 10.40 0.10 15.19
C PRO A 37 10.80 1.59 15.22
N PRO A 38 9.86 2.51 15.54
CA PRO A 38 10.20 3.93 15.68
C PRO A 38 11.19 4.19 16.83
N ASP A 39 11.13 3.37 17.89
CA ASP A 39 12.11 3.33 18.97
C ASP A 39 12.15 1.93 19.62
N ALA A 40 13.13 1.71 20.50
CA ALA A 40 13.31 0.42 21.17
C ALA A 40 12.17 0.05 22.14
N ALA A 41 11.43 1.01 22.69
CA ALA A 41 10.37 0.75 23.65
C ALA A 41 9.15 0.03 23.03
N HIS A 42 8.99 0.13 21.71
CA HIS A 42 7.89 -0.52 20.99
C HIS A 42 8.16 -1.98 20.60
N GLN A 43 9.40 -2.46 20.70
CA GLN A 43 9.82 -3.79 20.23
C GLN A 43 8.99 -4.93 20.84
N ASP A 44 8.87 -4.94 22.17
CA ASP A 44 8.12 -5.95 22.91
C ASP A 44 6.65 -5.99 22.52
N ALA A 45 6.04 -4.81 22.38
CA ALA A 45 4.63 -4.68 22.04
C ALA A 45 4.35 -5.15 20.60
N MET A 46 5.23 -4.80 19.66
CA MET A 46 5.16 -5.28 18.26
C MET A 46 5.27 -6.80 18.19
N VAL A 47 6.29 -7.39 18.82
CA VAL A 47 6.50 -8.85 18.84
C VAL A 47 5.28 -9.58 19.41
N ARG A 48 4.75 -9.12 20.55
CA ARG A 48 3.55 -9.73 21.16
C ARG A 48 2.33 -9.67 20.25
N GLN A 49 2.14 -8.58 19.51
CA GLN A 49 1.03 -8.44 18.57
C GLN A 49 1.18 -9.36 17.35
N LEU A 50 2.40 -9.58 16.86
CA LEU A 50 2.67 -10.50 15.74
C LEU A 50 2.50 -11.97 16.14
N ILE A 51 3.02 -12.36 17.30
CA ILE A 51 2.87 -13.74 17.80
C ILE A 51 1.39 -14.10 17.98
N ARG A 52 0.55 -13.15 18.45
CA ARG A 52 -0.90 -13.37 18.61
C ARG A 52 -1.64 -13.74 17.32
N ILE A 53 -1.11 -13.32 16.18
CA ILE A 53 -1.66 -13.66 14.87
C ILE A 53 -0.82 -14.71 14.14
N GLY A 54 0.10 -15.41 14.82
CA GLY A 54 0.89 -16.50 14.23
C GLY A 54 2.13 -16.07 13.43
N PHE A 55 2.54 -14.81 13.51
CA PHE A 55 3.82 -14.34 12.96
C PHE A 55 4.90 -14.42 14.05
N ASP A 56 5.52 -15.59 14.19
CA ASP A 56 6.53 -15.91 15.20
C ASP A 56 7.98 -15.94 14.66
N ARG A 57 8.15 -15.94 13.33
CA ARG A 57 9.46 -15.90 12.66
C ARG A 57 10.04 -14.49 12.58
N ILE A 58 10.31 -13.89 13.72
CA ILE A 58 10.91 -12.56 13.83
C ILE A 58 12.43 -12.73 13.96
N ASN A 59 13.17 -12.45 12.88
CA ASN A 59 14.62 -12.63 12.80
C ASN A 59 15.41 -11.51 13.49
N GLY A 60 14.73 -10.43 13.89
CA GLY A 60 15.31 -9.38 14.72
C GLY A 60 14.83 -7.98 14.36
N PHE A 61 15.58 -7.01 14.86
CA PHE A 61 15.35 -5.59 14.62
C PHE A 61 16.56 -5.00 13.88
N MET A 62 16.31 -4.01 13.03
CA MET A 62 17.40 -3.29 12.36
C MET A 62 18.08 -2.33 13.33
N ALA A 63 19.30 -2.70 13.77
CA ALA A 63 20.11 -1.85 14.63
C ALA A 63 20.44 -0.51 13.95
N GLY A 64 20.26 0.60 14.66
CA GLY A 64 20.46 1.95 14.13
C GLY A 64 19.42 2.42 13.11
N GLY A 65 18.40 1.58 12.82
CA GLY A 65 17.28 1.91 11.95
C GLY A 65 17.70 2.31 10.53
N PHE A 66 16.83 3.10 9.90
CA PHE A 66 17.03 3.52 8.51
C PHE A 66 18.20 4.50 8.32
N GLU A 67 18.60 5.25 9.36
CA GLU A 67 19.74 6.16 9.29
C GLU A 67 21.07 5.42 9.18
N ALA A 68 21.23 4.32 9.94
CA ALA A 68 22.41 3.46 9.83
C ALA A 68 22.47 2.76 8.46
N TRP A 69 21.33 2.32 7.94
CA TRP A 69 21.23 1.76 6.58
C TRP A 69 21.71 2.74 5.50
N GLN A 70 21.23 3.97 5.56
CA GLN A 70 21.66 5.04 4.64
C GLN A 70 23.15 5.36 4.79
N SER A 71 23.63 5.48 6.03
CA SER A 71 25.03 5.81 6.33
C SER A 71 26.01 4.71 5.87
N ALA A 72 25.54 3.47 5.78
CA ALA A 72 26.28 2.35 5.20
C ALA A 72 26.33 2.37 3.66
N GLY A 73 25.71 3.34 2.99
CA GLY A 73 25.67 3.46 1.54
C GLY A 73 24.82 2.38 0.85
N LEU A 74 23.89 1.77 1.59
CA LEU A 74 23.02 0.72 1.06
C LEU A 74 21.89 1.31 0.19
N PRO A 75 21.32 0.54 -0.75
CA PRO A 75 20.28 1.02 -1.65
C PRO A 75 19.04 1.53 -0.90
N THR A 76 18.38 2.56 -1.45
CA THR A 76 17.15 3.13 -0.90
C THR A 76 16.11 3.38 -1.99
N GLU A 77 14.84 3.36 -1.60
CA GLU A 77 13.69 3.71 -2.45
C GLU A 77 12.95 4.91 -1.86
N SER A 78 12.18 5.60 -2.70
CA SER A 78 11.33 6.72 -2.28
C SER A 78 10.04 6.74 -3.10
N ALA A 79 8.99 7.35 -2.53
CA ALA A 79 7.71 7.50 -3.18
C ALA A 79 7.40 8.99 -3.36
N LYS A 80 7.17 9.40 -4.61
CA LYS A 80 6.77 10.79 -4.91
C LYS A 80 5.41 11.07 -4.30
N ARG A 81 5.29 12.21 -3.62
CA ARG A 81 4.01 12.75 -3.16
C ARG A 81 3.52 13.75 -4.19
N ILE A 82 2.21 13.75 -4.41
CA ILE A 82 1.50 14.78 -5.16
C ILE A 82 0.55 15.48 -4.17
N ASP A 83 0.47 16.80 -4.24
CA ASP A 83 -0.52 17.56 -3.49
C ASP A 83 -1.88 17.57 -4.23
N ILE A 84 -2.89 18.13 -3.59
CA ILE A 84 -4.26 18.11 -4.11
C ILE A 84 -4.42 19.00 -5.35
N ASP A 85 -3.70 20.11 -5.43
CA ASP A 85 -3.77 21.05 -6.54
C ASP A 85 -3.14 20.44 -7.79
N ARG A 86 -1.96 19.81 -7.64
CA ARG A 86 -1.29 19.05 -8.70
C ARG A 86 -2.10 17.85 -9.15
N LEU A 87 -2.76 17.14 -8.22
CA LEU A 87 -3.65 16.04 -8.59
C LEU A 87 -4.83 16.53 -9.41
N LYS A 88 -5.41 17.68 -9.06
CA LYS A 88 -6.50 18.30 -9.82
C LYS A 88 -6.03 18.72 -11.22
N GLU A 89 -4.91 19.43 -11.32
CA GLU A 89 -4.29 19.79 -12.60
C GLU A 89 -4.06 18.57 -13.49
N ALA A 90 -3.55 17.47 -12.93
CA ALA A 90 -3.32 16.23 -13.67
C ALA A 90 -4.63 15.56 -14.10
N SER A 91 -5.70 15.69 -13.31
CA SER A 91 -7.00 15.09 -13.59
C SER A 91 -7.77 15.81 -14.70
N ASP A 92 -7.45 17.08 -14.96
CA ASP A 92 -8.07 17.89 -16.01
C ASP A 92 -7.37 17.75 -17.38
N GLN A 93 -6.32 16.93 -17.48
CA GLN A 93 -5.59 16.68 -18.74
C GLN A 93 -6.37 15.74 -19.66
N GLU A 94 -6.04 15.75 -20.97
CA GLU A 94 -6.62 14.84 -21.98
C GLU A 94 -6.45 13.36 -21.59
N TYR A 95 -5.34 13.04 -20.93
CA TYR A 95 -5.03 11.70 -20.43
C TYR A 95 -4.82 11.75 -18.91
N PRO A 96 -5.90 11.74 -18.11
CA PRO A 96 -5.80 11.87 -16.66
C PRO A 96 -5.16 10.60 -16.04
N PRO A 97 -4.45 10.75 -14.92
CA PRO A 97 -3.87 9.61 -14.23
C PRO A 97 -4.96 8.65 -13.73
N MET A 98 -4.63 7.37 -13.66
CA MET A 98 -5.47 6.42 -12.95
C MET A 98 -5.34 6.68 -11.44
N ILE A 99 -6.48 6.91 -10.79
CA ILE A 99 -6.55 7.06 -9.34
C ILE A 99 -7.05 5.74 -8.77
N LEU A 100 -6.25 5.15 -7.88
CA LEU A 100 -6.60 3.93 -7.16
C LEU A 100 -6.87 4.26 -5.70
N ASP A 101 -8.09 4.03 -5.25
CA ASP A 101 -8.50 4.15 -3.85
C ASP A 101 -8.45 2.77 -3.19
N VAL A 102 -7.53 2.60 -2.23
CA VAL A 102 -7.27 1.32 -1.57
C VAL A 102 -8.01 1.14 -0.23
N ARG A 103 -8.91 2.08 0.10
CA ARG A 103 -9.74 2.02 1.31
C ARG A 103 -10.84 0.97 1.18
N GLN A 104 -11.52 0.66 2.30
CA GLN A 104 -12.66 -0.24 2.31
C GLN A 104 -13.77 0.30 1.40
N ARG A 105 -14.53 -0.63 0.80
CA ARG A 105 -15.60 -0.30 -0.15
C ARG A 105 -16.67 0.61 0.46
N SER A 106 -16.97 0.46 1.75
CA SER A 106 -17.89 1.33 2.49
C SER A 106 -17.41 2.79 2.55
N GLU A 107 -16.12 3.00 2.80
CA GLU A 107 -15.49 4.34 2.83
C GLU A 107 -15.46 4.98 1.45
N PHE A 108 -15.22 4.17 0.41
CA PHE A 108 -15.24 4.60 -0.98
C PHE A 108 -16.65 5.02 -1.42
N HIS A 109 -17.67 4.20 -1.16
CA HIS A 109 -19.06 4.53 -1.49
C HIS A 109 -19.58 5.76 -0.75
N ALA A 110 -19.14 5.98 0.49
CA ALA A 110 -19.49 7.17 1.24
C ALA A 110 -18.94 8.45 0.58
N ARG A 111 -17.68 8.42 0.10
CA ARG A 111 -17.05 9.48 -0.67
C ARG A 111 -15.75 9.02 -1.33
N HIS A 112 -15.53 9.45 -2.56
CA HIS A 112 -14.29 9.18 -3.30
C HIS A 112 -14.04 10.25 -4.38
N ILE A 113 -12.84 10.25 -4.95
CA ILE A 113 -12.48 11.11 -6.08
C ILE A 113 -13.20 10.57 -7.33
N LYS A 114 -13.86 11.45 -8.09
CA LYS A 114 -14.58 11.06 -9.31
C LYS A 114 -13.64 10.32 -10.28
N GLY A 115 -14.07 9.15 -10.75
CA GLY A 115 -13.29 8.33 -11.68
C GLY A 115 -12.17 7.50 -11.04
N ALA A 116 -12.02 7.54 -9.70
CA ALA A 116 -11.15 6.62 -8.99
C ALA A 116 -11.69 5.19 -9.05
N LEU A 117 -10.79 4.22 -9.14
CA LEU A 117 -11.08 2.79 -9.03
C LEU A 117 -10.90 2.37 -7.57
N ASN A 118 -11.80 1.54 -7.03
CA ASN A 118 -11.64 0.99 -5.69
C ASN A 118 -11.15 -0.46 -5.75
N ILE A 119 -9.99 -0.71 -5.16
CA ILE A 119 -9.50 -2.07 -4.88
C ILE A 119 -8.98 -2.05 -3.46
N GLU A 120 -9.68 -2.71 -2.54
CA GLU A 120 -9.27 -2.73 -1.14
C GLU A 120 -7.84 -3.25 -1.01
N LEU A 121 -7.05 -2.67 -0.10
CA LEU A 121 -5.62 -3.00 -0.01
C LEU A 121 -5.36 -4.51 0.18
N GLY A 122 -6.23 -5.21 0.90
CA GLY A 122 -6.13 -6.66 1.10
C GLY A 122 -6.34 -7.50 -0.16
N GLU A 123 -7.06 -6.98 -1.16
CA GLU A 123 -7.28 -7.65 -2.46
C GLU A 123 -6.27 -7.21 -3.52
N LEU A 124 -5.56 -6.08 -3.28
CA LEU A 124 -4.72 -5.44 -4.28
C LEU A 124 -3.59 -6.34 -4.77
N GLN A 125 -2.92 -7.06 -3.87
CA GLN A 125 -1.80 -7.92 -4.25
C GLN A 125 -2.24 -9.06 -5.17
N GLU A 126 -3.40 -9.66 -4.90
CA GLU A 126 -3.98 -10.70 -5.74
C GLU A 126 -4.37 -10.14 -7.12
N GLN A 127 -4.98 -8.96 -7.15
CA GLN A 127 -5.34 -8.29 -8.40
C GLN A 127 -4.09 -7.97 -9.24
N LEU A 128 -3.02 -7.48 -8.61
CA LEU A 128 -1.74 -7.17 -9.27
C LEU A 128 -1.11 -8.42 -9.89
N GLY A 129 -1.07 -9.53 -9.14
CA GLY A 129 -0.46 -10.79 -9.60
C GLY A 129 -1.24 -11.54 -10.70
N ARG A 130 -2.53 -11.23 -10.88
CA ARG A 130 -3.39 -11.85 -11.91
C ARG A 130 -3.19 -11.31 -13.33
N ASN A 131 -2.39 -10.25 -13.53
CA ASN A 131 -2.13 -9.69 -14.85
C ASN A 131 -0.86 -10.28 -15.46
N SER A 132 -0.97 -10.77 -16.70
CA SER A 132 0.14 -11.37 -17.44
C SER A 132 1.23 -10.33 -17.72
N PRO A 133 2.52 -10.72 -17.87
CA PRO A 133 3.56 -9.82 -18.34
C PRO A 133 3.17 -9.26 -19.73
N GLY A 134 2.77 -7.99 -19.78
CA GLY A 134 2.29 -7.32 -20.99
C GLY A 134 0.96 -6.59 -20.82
N ASP A 135 0.13 -7.00 -19.87
CA ASP A 135 -1.10 -6.28 -19.52
C ASP A 135 -0.77 -5.14 -18.56
N THR A 136 -0.90 -3.90 -19.02
CA THR A 136 -0.78 -2.75 -18.12
C THR A 136 -1.94 -2.82 -17.12
N PHE A 137 -1.63 -2.93 -15.83
CA PHE A 137 -2.59 -3.09 -14.73
C PHE A 137 -3.83 -2.16 -14.87
N GLY A 138 -3.63 -0.93 -15.34
CA GLY A 138 -4.72 0.03 -15.55
C GLY A 138 -5.70 -0.28 -16.68
N ASN A 139 -5.29 -1.01 -17.74
CA ASN A 139 -6.18 -1.36 -18.86
C ASN A 139 -7.12 -2.53 -18.49
N SER A 140 -6.63 -3.48 -17.71
CA SER A 140 -7.39 -4.62 -17.19
C SER A 140 -8.50 -4.18 -16.22
N LEU A 141 -8.22 -3.19 -15.38
CA LEU A 141 -9.21 -2.68 -14.42
C LEU A 141 -10.29 -1.80 -15.06
N ARG A 142 -9.92 -0.92 -16.01
CA ARG A 142 -10.89 -0.06 -16.72
C ARG A 142 -11.92 -0.85 -17.53
N SER A 143 -11.52 -1.96 -18.14
CA SER A 143 -12.43 -2.84 -18.89
C SER A 143 -13.37 -3.65 -17.98
N ARG A 144 -12.91 -4.03 -16.78
CA ARG A 144 -13.71 -4.77 -15.79
C ARG A 144 -14.78 -3.91 -15.10
N ASP A 145 -14.45 -2.67 -14.75
CA ASP A 145 -15.46 -1.74 -14.21
C ASP A 145 -16.54 -1.38 -15.24
N ALA A 146 -16.20 -1.39 -16.54
CA ALA A 146 -17.19 -1.25 -17.60
C ALA A 146 -18.14 -2.47 -17.70
N GLY A 147 -17.70 -3.66 -17.30
CA GLY A 147 -18.51 -4.88 -17.28
C GLY A 147 -19.35 -5.08 -16.01
N LEU A 148 -18.97 -4.44 -14.90
CA LEU A 148 -19.72 -4.49 -13.63
C LEU A 148 -20.74 -3.35 -13.49
N ASN A 149 -20.61 -2.28 -14.29
CA ASN A 149 -21.56 -1.18 -14.34
C ASN A 149 -22.51 -1.33 -15.53
N GLY A 150 -23.58 -2.10 -15.36
CA GLY A 150 -24.78 -2.02 -16.18
C GLY A 150 -25.55 -0.71 -16.02
N TRP A 151 -24.86 0.43 -15.96
CA TRP A 151 -25.41 1.77 -15.83
C TRP A 151 -24.89 2.64 -16.96
N GLN A 152 -25.75 2.89 -17.94
CA GLN A 152 -25.56 3.93 -18.94
C GLN A 152 -25.48 5.28 -18.21
N TYR A 153 -24.37 5.99 -18.36
CA TYR A 153 -24.32 7.41 -18.01
C TYR A 153 -25.11 8.19 -19.08
N PRO A 154 -26.09 9.05 -18.72
CA PRO A 154 -26.70 9.94 -19.69
C PRO A 154 -25.67 10.97 -20.14
N SER A 155 -25.58 11.15 -21.45
CA SER A 155 -24.79 12.17 -22.12
C SER A 155 -25.23 13.57 -21.66
N ALA A 156 -24.26 14.41 -21.33
CA ALA A 156 -24.36 15.87 -21.42
C ALA A 156 -23.24 16.37 -22.33
#